data_AF-A0A0C1ZCF6-F1
#
_entry.id   AF-A0A0C1ZCF6-F1
#
_cell.length_a   1.000
_cell.length_b   1.000
_cell.length_c   1.000
_cell.angle_alpha   90.00
_cell.angle_beta   90.00
_cell.angle_gamma   90.00
#
_symmetry.space_group_name_H-M   'P 1'
#
loop_
_entity.id
_entity.type
_entity.pdbx_description
1 polymer ?
#
loop_
_entity_poly.entity_id
_entity_poly.type
_entity_poly.pdbx_seq_one_letter_code
_entity_poly.pdbx_strand_id
1 'polypeptide(L)'
;MSPTRGSRPAIDLSDLRPRELHEQARESWGAKLRRDKRARRVEIGHLCLLFESRETVLWQIQEVLRVESRSSAAHIQREIDEYTCLVPQPGRLTATLMIQSGGAEVGARLSRQIDRGLLSLEIGAWRCPCQQLQPRDDEPAAVHYVGFSIPEPAIRAMSTAAVWLRVDSTLDHHRVALPPTTRASLIATLAEAEANQSAAFIHSNQARKSTCLSW
;
A
#
# COMPACT_ATOMS: atom_id res chain seq x y z
N MET A 1 -29.93 -4.51 1.35
CA MET A 1 -28.83 -4.36 0.37
C MET A 1 -27.70 -5.27 0.79
N SER A 2 -27.49 -6.36 0.05
CA SER A 2 -26.50 -7.39 0.38
C SER A 2 -25.12 -6.96 -0.15
N PRO A 3 -24.04 -7.08 0.64
CA PRO A 3 -22.70 -6.83 0.13
C PRO A 3 -22.31 -7.96 -0.84
N THR A 4 -21.81 -7.58 -2.01
CA THR A 4 -21.31 -8.46 -3.06
C THR A 4 -20.17 -9.34 -2.54
N ARG A 5 -20.37 -10.66 -2.53
CA ARG A 5 -19.31 -11.66 -2.36
C ARG A 5 -18.44 -11.66 -3.62
N GLY A 6 -17.14 -11.35 -3.52
CA GLY A 6 -16.24 -11.54 -4.66
C GLY A 6 -14.85 -10.90 -4.63
N SER A 7 -14.14 -10.92 -3.49
CA SER A 7 -12.67 -10.87 -3.43
C SER A 7 -12.29 -11.38 -2.05
N ARG A 8 -11.26 -12.23 -1.91
CA ARG A 8 -10.72 -12.49 -0.56
C ARG A 8 -10.34 -11.12 0.04
N PRO A 9 -10.73 -10.78 1.27
CA PRO A 9 -10.23 -9.56 1.88
C PRO A 9 -8.70 -9.62 1.91
N ALA A 10 -8.09 -8.52 1.49
CA ALA A 10 -6.70 -8.26 1.74
C ALA A 10 -6.49 -8.22 3.27
N ILE A 11 -5.63 -9.11 3.78
CA ILE A 11 -5.35 -9.36 5.22
C ILE A 11 -6.60 -9.72 6.05
N ASP A 12 -6.56 -10.88 6.72
CA ASP A 12 -7.60 -11.29 7.67
C ASP A 12 -7.03 -11.80 8.99
N LEU A 13 -7.90 -12.19 9.92
CA LEU A 13 -7.51 -12.69 11.25
C LEU A 13 -6.53 -13.88 11.17
N SER A 14 -6.63 -14.73 10.15
CA SER A 14 -5.74 -15.89 9.99
C SER A 14 -4.32 -15.51 9.57
N ASP A 15 -4.13 -14.28 9.07
CA ASP A 15 -2.82 -13.74 8.75
C ASP A 15 -2.08 -13.19 9.97
N LEU A 16 -2.80 -12.95 11.07
CA LEU A 16 -2.24 -12.41 12.29
C LEU A 16 -1.64 -13.53 13.16
N ARG A 17 -0.40 -13.32 13.59
CA ARG A 17 0.23 -14.11 14.65
C ARG A 17 -0.43 -13.78 16.01
N PRO A 18 -0.66 -14.78 16.86
CA PRO A 18 -0.86 -14.57 18.29
C PRO A 18 0.27 -13.75 18.89
N ARG A 19 -0.02 -13.00 19.96
CA ARG A 19 0.92 -12.06 20.59
C ARG A 19 2.27 -12.72 20.90
N GLU A 20 2.25 -13.90 21.49
CA GLU A 20 3.44 -14.62 21.93
C GLU A 20 4.32 -15.01 20.73
N LEU A 21 3.70 -15.48 19.64
CA LEU A 21 4.41 -15.81 18.40
C LEU A 21 4.90 -14.56 17.66
N HIS A 22 4.15 -13.46 17.74
CA HIS A 22 4.60 -12.17 17.20
C HIS A 22 5.84 -11.69 17.93
N GLU A 23 5.83 -11.65 19.27
CA GLU A 23 6.99 -11.21 20.07
C GLU A 23 8.25 -12.06 19.80
N GLN A 24 8.11 -13.38 19.68
CA GLN A 24 9.24 -14.27 19.32
C GLN A 24 9.82 -13.97 17.95
N ALA A 25 8.97 -13.69 16.95
CA ALA A 25 9.40 -13.42 15.58
C ALA A 25 9.74 -11.94 15.31
N ARG A 26 9.39 -11.04 16.23
CA ARG A 26 9.36 -9.59 15.99
C ARG A 26 10.71 -9.03 15.58
N GLU A 27 11.79 -9.46 16.22
CA GLU A 27 13.12 -8.94 15.93
C GLU A 27 13.58 -9.32 14.52
N SER A 28 13.51 -10.60 14.18
CA SER A 28 13.95 -11.13 12.89
C SER A 28 13.05 -10.64 11.74
N TRP A 29 11.73 -10.65 11.95
CA TRP A 29 10.77 -10.15 10.98
C TRP A 29 10.89 -8.63 10.78
N GLY A 30 11.05 -7.88 11.88
CA GLY A 30 11.29 -6.45 11.83
C GLY A 30 12.62 -6.09 11.13
N ALA A 31 13.67 -6.89 11.30
CA ALA A 31 14.94 -6.70 10.60
C ALA A 31 14.80 -6.88 9.09
N LYS A 32 14.07 -7.93 8.66
CA LYS A 32 13.71 -8.15 7.26
C LYS A 32 12.92 -6.97 6.71
N LEU A 33 11.86 -6.55 7.40
CA LEU A 33 11.01 -5.46 6.94
C LEU A 33 11.72 -4.11 6.91
N ARG A 34 12.66 -3.83 7.82
CA ARG A 34 13.51 -2.64 7.71
C ARG A 34 14.33 -2.65 6.43
N ARG A 35 14.84 -3.81 5.99
CA ARG A 35 15.54 -3.95 4.71
C ARG A 35 14.60 -3.72 3.54
N ASP A 36 13.41 -4.31 3.57
CA ASP A 36 12.44 -4.20 2.48
C ASP A 36 11.91 -2.76 2.36
N LYS A 37 11.61 -2.10 3.49
CA LYS A 37 11.19 -0.69 3.54
C LYS A 37 12.26 0.26 2.98
N ARG A 38 13.57 -0.02 3.16
CA ARG A 38 14.63 0.80 2.55
C ARG A 38 14.58 0.80 1.02
N ALA A 39 14.29 -0.34 0.40
CA ALA A 39 14.15 -0.42 -1.05
C ALA A 39 12.87 0.24 -1.57
N ARG A 40 11.89 0.49 -0.70
CA ARG A 40 10.55 1.02 -1.03
C ARG A 40 10.36 2.48 -0.62
N ARG A 41 11.36 3.09 0.02
CA ARG A 41 11.32 4.48 0.49
C ARG A 41 11.92 5.40 -0.56
N VAL A 42 11.20 6.46 -0.90
CA VAL A 42 11.62 7.46 -1.88
C VAL A 42 11.39 8.84 -1.28
N GLU A 43 12.46 9.61 -1.12
CA GLU A 43 12.42 10.99 -0.63
C GLU A 43 12.46 11.95 -1.82
N ILE A 44 11.60 12.96 -1.81
CA ILE A 44 11.46 13.92 -2.91
C ILE A 44 10.92 15.27 -2.38
N GLY A 45 11.74 16.31 -2.44
CA GLY A 45 11.40 17.63 -1.90
C GLY A 45 11.01 17.56 -0.41
N HIS A 46 9.81 18.02 -0.09
CA HIS A 46 9.23 17.97 1.27
C HIS A 46 8.58 16.64 1.63
N LEU A 47 8.54 15.68 0.70
CA LEU A 47 7.78 14.45 0.82
C LEU A 47 8.69 13.24 0.97
N CYS A 48 8.19 12.25 1.68
CA CYS A 48 8.70 10.89 1.63
C CYS A 48 7.56 9.94 1.34
N LEU A 49 7.75 9.05 0.37
CA LEU A 49 6.86 7.93 0.12
C LEU A 49 7.48 6.64 0.61
N LEU A 50 6.67 5.83 1.27
CA LEU A 50 6.93 4.40 1.45
C LEU A 50 5.92 3.64 0.62
N PHE A 51 6.36 3.02 -0.48
CA PHE A 51 5.50 2.10 -1.22
C PHE A 51 5.20 0.86 -0.36
N GLU A 52 3.92 0.59 -0.15
CA GLU A 52 3.50 -0.50 0.71
C GLU A 52 3.50 -1.84 -0.05
N SER A 53 3.53 -2.91 0.75
CA SER A 53 3.35 -4.29 0.34
C SER A 53 2.41 -4.95 1.33
N ARG A 54 1.88 -6.12 0.99
CA ARG A 54 1.08 -6.88 1.94
C ARG A 54 1.81 -7.12 3.26
N GLU A 55 3.12 -7.38 3.22
CA GLU A 55 3.91 -7.67 4.41
C GLU A 55 4.16 -6.43 5.29
N THR A 56 4.39 -5.27 4.68
CA THR A 56 4.56 -4.00 5.44
C THR A 56 3.26 -3.58 6.12
N VAL A 57 2.11 -3.82 5.48
CA VAL A 57 0.79 -3.57 6.06
C VAL A 57 0.49 -4.56 7.20
N LEU A 58 0.76 -5.85 6.99
CA LEU A 58 0.57 -6.87 8.03
C LEU A 58 1.39 -6.58 9.29
N TRP A 59 2.63 -6.12 9.10
CA TRP A 59 3.46 -5.65 10.20
C TRP A 59 2.87 -4.44 10.92
N GLN A 60 2.33 -3.47 10.18
CA GLN A 60 1.75 -2.28 10.77
C GLN A 60 0.55 -2.64 11.67
N ILE A 61 -0.33 -3.52 11.20
CA ILE A 61 -1.47 -4.03 11.99
C ILE A 61 -0.97 -4.73 13.26
N GLN A 62 0.01 -5.64 13.13
CA GLN A 62 0.59 -6.34 14.28
C GLN A 62 1.22 -5.40 15.31
N GLU A 63 1.98 -4.39 14.87
CA GLU A 63 2.60 -3.44 15.79
C GLU A 63 1.58 -2.55 16.50
N VAL A 64 0.48 -2.16 15.85
CA VAL A 64 -0.62 -1.44 16.49
C VAL A 64 -1.26 -2.30 17.59
N LEU A 65 -1.66 -3.52 17.25
CA LEU A 65 -2.28 -4.45 18.21
C LEU A 65 -1.36 -4.74 19.42
N ARG A 66 -0.05 -4.85 19.17
CA ARG A 66 0.96 -5.07 20.21
C ARG A 66 1.05 -3.87 21.17
N VAL A 67 1.12 -2.65 20.63
CA VAL A 67 1.23 -1.42 21.43
C VAL A 67 -0.04 -1.18 22.22
N GLU A 68 -1.21 -1.36 21.61
CA GLU A 68 -2.48 -1.15 22.29
C GLU A 68 -2.81 -2.23 23.32
N SER A 69 -2.22 -3.43 23.19
CA SER A 69 -2.50 -4.59 24.06
C SER A 69 -3.99 -4.93 24.19
N ARG A 70 -4.80 -4.55 23.20
CA ARG A 70 -6.23 -4.85 23.10
C ARG A 70 -6.42 -6.01 22.14
N SER A 71 -7.10 -7.07 22.60
CA SER A 71 -7.23 -8.33 21.86
C SER A 71 -8.68 -8.71 21.55
N SER A 72 -9.65 -7.81 21.73
CA SER A 72 -11.02 -8.11 21.34
C SER A 72 -11.15 -8.25 19.82
N ALA A 73 -11.91 -9.22 19.35
CA ALA A 73 -12.09 -9.47 17.92
C ALA A 73 -12.60 -8.22 17.17
N ALA A 74 -13.48 -7.44 17.80
CA ALA A 74 -14.00 -6.20 17.24
C ALA A 74 -12.95 -5.08 17.12
N HIS A 75 -11.94 -5.05 18.00
CA HIS A 75 -10.83 -4.12 17.86
C HIS A 75 -9.86 -4.59 16.77
N ILE A 76 -9.49 -5.88 16.77
CA ILE A 76 -8.60 -6.44 15.76
C ILE A 76 -9.16 -6.24 14.35
N GLN A 77 -10.45 -6.52 14.14
CA GLN A 77 -11.09 -6.31 12.84
C GLN A 77 -11.05 -4.84 12.42
N ARG A 78 -11.21 -3.91 13.35
CA ARG A 78 -11.17 -2.48 13.07
C ARG A 78 -9.79 -2.04 12.58
N GLU A 79 -8.71 -2.55 13.20
CA GLU A 79 -7.35 -2.27 12.73
C GLU A 79 -7.08 -2.92 11.37
N ILE A 80 -7.58 -4.14 11.13
CA ILE A 80 -7.51 -4.74 9.80
C ILE A 80 -8.21 -3.84 8.78
N ASP A 81 -9.44 -3.43 9.04
CA ASP A 81 -10.25 -2.63 8.11
C ASP A 81 -9.59 -1.28 7.80
N GLU A 82 -8.99 -0.63 8.81
CA GLU A 82 -8.26 0.63 8.68
C GLU A 82 -7.09 0.50 7.69
N TYR A 83 -6.21 -0.49 7.92
CA TYR A 83 -4.97 -0.61 7.16
C TYR A 83 -5.12 -1.38 5.84
N THR A 84 -6.22 -2.09 5.63
CA THR A 84 -6.47 -2.89 4.41
C THR A 84 -6.41 -2.04 3.14
N CYS A 85 -6.77 -0.76 3.22
CA CYS A 85 -6.70 0.16 2.08
C CYS A 85 -5.28 0.29 1.50
N LEU A 86 -4.24 0.08 2.33
CA LEU A 86 -2.83 0.13 1.92
C LEU A 86 -2.34 -1.17 1.29
N VAL A 87 -3.12 -2.24 1.24
CA VAL A 87 -2.68 -3.48 0.57
C VAL A 87 -2.74 -3.29 -0.95
N PRO A 88 -1.61 -3.43 -1.67
CA PRO A 88 -1.60 -3.33 -3.13
C PRO A 88 -2.56 -4.30 -3.80
N GLN A 89 -3.14 -3.87 -4.91
CA GLN A 89 -4.07 -4.66 -5.72
C GLN A 89 -3.48 -4.89 -7.11
N PRO A 90 -4.00 -5.85 -7.89
CA PRO A 90 -3.63 -5.99 -9.30
C PRO A 90 -3.75 -4.64 -10.03
N GLY A 91 -2.68 -4.23 -10.71
CA GLY A 91 -2.60 -2.93 -11.37
C GLY A 91 -2.68 -1.71 -10.45
N ARG A 92 -2.50 -1.84 -9.14
CA ARG A 92 -2.53 -0.71 -8.20
C ARG A 92 -1.43 -0.82 -7.15
N LEU A 93 -0.51 0.14 -7.18
CA LEU A 93 0.43 0.36 -6.10
C LEU A 93 -0.18 1.28 -5.04
N THR A 94 0.19 1.08 -3.78
CA THR A 94 -0.22 1.90 -2.64
C THR A 94 1.02 2.41 -1.91
N ALA A 95 0.89 3.52 -1.21
CA ALA A 95 1.99 4.11 -0.45
C ALA A 95 1.49 4.89 0.77
N THR A 96 2.30 4.89 1.81
CA THR A 96 2.24 5.88 2.88
C THR A 96 3.04 7.10 2.47
N LEU A 97 2.36 8.22 2.25
CA LEU A 97 2.95 9.53 1.96
C LEU A 97 3.13 10.31 3.26
N MET A 98 4.34 10.79 3.52
CA MET A 98 4.69 11.61 4.68
C MET A 98 5.20 12.97 4.22
N ILE A 99 4.71 14.03 4.85
CA ILE A 99 5.23 15.39 4.71
C ILE A 99 6.23 15.62 5.85
N GLN A 100 7.51 15.83 5.52
CA GLN A 100 8.58 15.73 6.52
C GLN A 100 9.32 17.04 6.81
N SER A 101 9.12 18.09 6.01
CA SER A 101 9.83 19.37 6.18
C SER A 101 9.00 20.56 5.74
N GLY A 102 9.48 21.78 6.03
CA GLY A 102 8.83 23.05 5.64
C GLY A 102 7.83 23.63 6.65
N GLY A 103 7.54 22.92 7.75
CA GLY A 103 6.66 23.40 8.81
C GLY A 103 5.16 23.29 8.49
N ALA A 104 4.31 23.78 9.40
CA ALA A 104 2.87 23.56 9.37
C ALA A 104 2.18 24.16 8.13
N GLU A 105 2.60 25.34 7.66
CA GLU A 105 2.01 26.00 6.49
C GLU A 105 2.30 25.23 5.19
N VAL A 106 3.56 24.84 4.98
CA VAL A 106 3.98 24.00 3.85
C VAL A 106 3.23 22.67 3.88
N GLY A 107 3.15 22.04 5.05
CA GLY A 107 2.41 20.79 5.18
C GLY A 107 0.93 20.94 4.89
N ALA A 108 0.29 22.01 5.38
CA ALA A 108 -1.09 22.31 5.08
C ALA A 108 -1.36 22.50 3.58
N ARG A 109 -0.43 23.17 2.89
CA ARG A 109 -0.52 23.44 1.46
C ARG A 109 -0.30 22.19 0.61
N LEU A 110 0.67 21.34 0.96
CA LEU A 110 0.94 20.10 0.24
C LEU A 110 -0.19 19.07 0.46
N SER A 111 -0.65 18.93 1.71
CA SER A 111 -1.75 18.04 2.08
C SER A 111 -3.00 18.26 1.21
N ARG A 112 -3.39 19.53 1.00
CA ARG A 112 -4.56 19.90 0.16
C ARG A 112 -4.37 19.69 -1.35
N GLN A 113 -3.16 19.42 -1.82
CA GLN A 113 -2.85 19.24 -3.24
C GLN A 113 -2.81 17.77 -3.69
N ILE A 114 -2.87 16.80 -2.77
CA ILE A 114 -2.71 15.37 -3.08
C ILE A 114 -3.67 14.94 -4.19
N ASP A 115 -4.98 15.13 -4.01
CA ASP A 115 -5.99 14.79 -5.03
C ASP A 115 -6.08 15.81 -6.17
N ARG A 116 -5.23 16.84 -6.16
CA ARG A 116 -5.13 17.86 -7.22
C ARG A 116 -3.92 17.65 -8.13
N GLY A 117 -3.29 16.46 -8.06
CA GLY A 117 -2.18 16.09 -8.92
C GLY A 117 -0.80 16.44 -8.38
N LEU A 118 -0.66 16.59 -7.05
CA LEU A 118 0.64 16.83 -6.40
C LEU A 118 1.72 15.84 -6.83
N LEU A 119 1.35 14.58 -7.05
CA LEU A 119 2.31 13.50 -7.21
C LEU A 119 1.89 12.54 -8.32
N SER A 120 2.86 12.09 -9.10
CA SER A 120 2.64 11.03 -10.10
C SER A 120 3.84 10.09 -10.24
N LEU A 121 3.54 8.85 -10.61
CA LEU A 121 4.52 7.87 -11.06
C LEU A 121 4.55 7.89 -12.59
N GLU A 122 5.70 8.23 -13.16
CA GLU A 122 5.91 8.22 -14.62
C GLU A 122 6.68 6.96 -15.00
N ILE A 123 6.10 6.11 -15.84
CA ILE A 123 6.69 4.86 -16.32
C ILE A 123 6.72 4.96 -17.84
N GLY A 124 7.90 5.11 -18.47
CA GLY A 124 7.97 5.30 -19.92
C GLY A 124 7.09 6.45 -20.41
N ALA A 125 6.07 6.13 -21.23
CA ALA A 125 5.10 7.11 -21.74
C ALA A 125 3.86 7.31 -20.85
N TRP A 126 3.70 6.53 -19.77
CA TRP A 126 2.53 6.57 -18.90
C TRP A 126 2.78 7.47 -17.68
N ARG A 127 1.82 8.36 -17.39
CA ARG A 127 1.76 9.12 -16.14
C ARG A 127 0.60 8.62 -15.29
N CYS A 128 0.91 8.12 -14.11
CA CYS A 128 -0.04 7.57 -13.15
C CYS A 128 -0.12 8.54 -11.96
N PRO A 129 -1.10 9.46 -11.91
CA PRO A 129 -1.25 10.36 -10.77
C PRO A 129 -1.63 9.58 -9.50
N CYS A 130 -1.22 10.09 -8.34
CA CYS A 130 -1.67 9.55 -7.08
C CYS A 130 -3.13 9.94 -6.80
N GLN A 131 -3.79 9.15 -5.97
CA GLN A 131 -5.12 9.43 -5.43
C GLN A 131 -5.15 9.03 -3.96
N GLN A 132 -5.84 9.80 -3.12
CA GLN A 132 -6.03 9.46 -1.73
C GLN A 132 -6.92 8.21 -1.58
N LEU A 133 -6.53 7.29 -0.70
CA LEU A 133 -7.22 6.00 -0.50
C LEU A 133 -8.31 6.05 0.55
N GLN A 134 -8.16 6.93 1.53
CA GLN A 134 -9.15 7.20 2.55
C GLN A 134 -9.53 8.67 2.48
N PRO A 135 -10.81 8.99 2.28
CA PRO A 135 -11.29 10.35 2.47
C PRO A 135 -10.93 10.82 3.87
N ARG A 136 -10.34 12.01 3.98
CA ARG A 136 -10.20 12.70 5.25
C ARG A 136 -11.08 13.92 5.24
N ASP A 137 -11.41 14.41 6.42
CA ASP A 137 -11.91 15.76 6.60
C ASP A 137 -10.91 16.78 6.00
N ASP A 138 -11.34 18.00 5.74
CA ASP A 138 -10.53 19.07 5.13
C ASP A 138 -9.33 19.53 6.00
N GLU A 139 -9.08 18.87 7.13
CA GLU A 139 -7.95 19.12 8.01
C GLU A 139 -6.64 18.56 7.44
N PRO A 140 -5.60 19.39 7.31
CA PRO A 140 -4.32 18.91 6.84
C PRO A 140 -3.67 17.89 7.76
N ALA A 141 -3.02 16.89 7.16
CA ALA A 141 -2.29 15.87 7.88
C ALA A 141 -0.84 15.73 7.39
N ALA A 142 0.05 15.30 8.28
CA ALA A 142 1.44 14.99 7.92
C ALA A 142 1.59 13.63 7.21
N VAL A 143 0.57 12.76 7.30
CA VAL A 143 0.59 11.40 6.75
C VAL A 143 -0.68 11.16 5.95
N HIS A 144 -0.54 10.58 4.76
CA HIS A 144 -1.64 10.24 3.85
C HIS A 144 -1.45 8.85 3.25
N TYR A 145 -2.55 8.17 2.96
CA TYR A 145 -2.55 6.91 2.23
C TYR A 145 -2.95 7.18 0.80
N VAL A 146 -2.06 6.85 -0.15
CA VAL A 146 -2.24 7.16 -1.57
C VAL A 146 -2.06 5.92 -2.42
N GLY A 147 -2.70 5.90 -3.58
CA GLY A 147 -2.57 4.82 -4.55
C GLY A 147 -2.31 5.35 -5.96
N PHE A 148 -1.71 4.48 -6.78
CA PHE A 148 -1.39 4.72 -8.18
C PHE A 148 -1.97 3.58 -9.01
N SER A 149 -2.90 3.90 -9.91
CA SER A 149 -3.41 2.94 -10.89
C SER A 149 -2.40 2.81 -12.02
N ILE A 150 -1.80 1.64 -12.15
CA ILE A 150 -0.77 1.33 -13.14
C ILE A 150 -1.39 0.47 -14.24
N PRO A 151 -1.52 0.98 -15.47
CA PRO A 151 -2.09 0.20 -16.55
C PRO A 151 -1.13 -0.93 -16.95
N GLU A 152 -1.69 -2.06 -17.34
CA GLU A 152 -0.96 -3.28 -17.68
C GLU A 152 0.22 -3.08 -18.68
N PRO A 153 0.09 -2.27 -19.76
CA PRO A 153 1.24 -1.91 -20.60
C PRO A 153 2.38 -1.21 -19.85
N ALA A 154 2.07 -0.36 -18.87
CA ALA A 154 3.08 0.31 -18.04
C ALA A 154 3.77 -0.70 -17.12
N ILE A 155 3.03 -1.63 -16.51
CA ILE A 155 3.60 -2.69 -15.65
C ILE A 155 4.67 -3.46 -16.42
N ARG A 156 4.34 -3.92 -17.63
CA ARG A 156 5.31 -4.62 -18.51
C ARG A 156 6.52 -3.76 -18.86
N ALA A 157 6.33 -2.46 -19.01
CA ALA A 157 7.42 -1.54 -19.32
C ALA A 157 8.32 -1.22 -18.11
N MET A 158 7.86 -1.38 -16.85
CA MET A 158 8.62 -0.98 -15.65
C MET A 158 10.01 -1.63 -15.53
N SER A 159 10.21 -2.80 -16.14
CA SER A 159 11.49 -3.52 -16.11
C SER A 159 12.57 -2.90 -17.01
N THR A 160 12.16 -2.22 -18.08
CA THR A 160 13.06 -1.70 -19.12
C THR A 160 13.01 -0.18 -19.23
N ALA A 161 11.86 0.43 -18.96
CA ALA A 161 11.65 1.86 -19.01
C ALA A 161 12.25 2.58 -17.79
N ALA A 162 12.56 3.85 -17.97
CA ALA A 162 12.82 4.75 -16.86
C ALA A 162 11.51 4.93 -16.06
N VAL A 163 11.62 4.85 -14.74
CA VAL A 163 10.50 5.07 -13.82
C VAL A 163 10.87 6.25 -12.92
N TRP A 164 9.99 7.23 -12.84
CA TRP A 164 10.22 8.46 -12.09
C TRP A 164 9.07 8.73 -11.14
N LEU A 165 9.42 9.24 -9.97
CA LEU A 165 8.47 9.87 -9.08
C LEU A 165 8.55 11.38 -9.31
N ARG A 166 7.42 12.02 -9.60
CA ARG A 166 7.32 13.46 -9.86
C ARG A 166 6.44 14.10 -8.81
N VAL A 167 6.94 15.17 -8.20
CA VAL A 167 6.15 16.14 -7.42
C VAL A 167 5.94 17.38 -8.27
N ASP A 168 4.69 17.79 -8.37
CA ASP A 168 4.25 18.98 -9.08
C ASP A 168 3.38 19.80 -8.12
N SER A 169 4.04 20.65 -7.32
CA SER A 169 3.39 21.41 -6.27
C SER A 169 3.39 22.91 -6.59
N THR A 170 2.53 23.65 -5.91
CA THR A 170 2.58 25.13 -5.94
C THR A 170 3.82 25.73 -5.26
N LEU A 171 4.63 24.93 -4.55
CA LEU A 171 5.88 25.39 -3.92
C LEU A 171 7.07 25.16 -4.84
N ASP A 172 7.12 23.97 -5.45
CA ASP A 172 8.27 23.44 -6.14
C ASP A 172 7.89 22.26 -7.05
N HIS A 173 8.79 21.94 -7.98
CA HIS A 173 8.68 20.80 -8.87
C HIS A 173 9.92 19.93 -8.72
N HIS A 174 9.72 18.66 -8.42
CA HIS A 174 10.79 17.68 -8.26
C HIS A 174 10.53 16.45 -9.10
N ARG A 175 11.60 15.80 -9.55
CA ARG A 175 11.52 14.53 -10.26
C ARG A 175 12.72 13.68 -9.92
N VAL A 176 12.49 12.47 -9.41
CA VAL A 176 13.56 11.54 -9.00
C VAL A 176 13.39 10.21 -9.72
N ALA A 177 14.48 9.67 -10.24
CA ALA A 177 14.46 8.35 -10.85
C ALA A 177 14.32 7.30 -9.74
N LEU A 178 13.43 6.33 -9.92
CA LEU A 178 13.35 5.21 -9.01
C LEU A 178 14.54 4.27 -9.23
N PRO A 179 15.32 3.95 -8.18
CA PRO A 179 16.43 3.03 -8.29
C PRO A 179 15.99 1.65 -8.82
N PRO A 180 16.88 0.90 -9.49
CA PRO A 180 16.56 -0.45 -9.97
C PRO A 180 16.01 -1.38 -8.90
N THR A 181 16.52 -1.29 -7.66
CA THR A 181 16.06 -2.05 -6.50
C THR A 181 14.61 -1.72 -6.13
N THR A 182 14.25 -0.43 -6.11
CA THR A 182 12.88 0.02 -5.89
C THR A 182 11.96 -0.49 -6.99
N ARG A 183 12.33 -0.30 -8.26
CA ARG A 183 11.52 -0.78 -9.40
C ARG A 183 11.26 -2.28 -9.33
N ALA A 184 12.30 -3.08 -9.08
CA ALA A 184 12.17 -4.53 -8.92
C ALA A 184 11.23 -4.89 -7.78
N SER A 185 11.32 -4.18 -6.65
CA SER A 185 10.43 -4.37 -5.51
C SER A 185 8.96 -4.03 -5.82
N LEU A 186 8.69 -3.02 -6.64
CA LEU A 186 7.33 -2.64 -7.04
C LEU A 186 6.73 -3.63 -8.04
N ILE A 187 7.53 -4.10 -9.00
CA ILE A 187 7.13 -5.15 -9.95
C ILE A 187 6.76 -6.43 -9.20
N ALA A 188 7.59 -6.85 -8.24
CA ALA A 188 7.29 -8.01 -7.39
C ALA A 188 5.96 -7.84 -6.64
N THR A 189 5.69 -6.65 -6.11
CA THR A 189 4.43 -6.35 -5.42
C THR A 189 3.20 -6.46 -6.33
N LEU A 190 3.29 -5.99 -7.58
CA LEU A 190 2.19 -6.12 -8.55
C LEU A 190 1.95 -7.59 -8.92
N ALA A 191 3.03 -8.35 -9.17
CA ALA A 191 2.95 -9.77 -9.48
C ALA A 191 2.37 -10.60 -8.32
N GLU A 192 2.77 -10.31 -7.08
CA GLU A 192 2.19 -10.93 -5.88
C GLU A 192 0.70 -10.64 -5.74
N ALA A 193 0.26 -9.41 -6.02
CA ALA A 193 -1.15 -9.05 -5.96
C ALA A 193 -1.99 -9.81 -7.01
N GLU A 194 -1.49 -9.96 -8.23
CA GLU A 194 -2.11 -10.77 -9.29
C GLU A 194 -2.21 -12.25 -8.93
N ALA A 195 -1.14 -12.83 -8.38
CA ALA A 195 -1.12 -14.21 -7.94
C ALA A 195 -2.14 -14.46 -6.81
N ASN A 196 -2.22 -13.55 -5.84
CA ASN A 196 -3.17 -13.63 -4.72
C ASN A 196 -4.62 -13.54 -5.19
N GLN A 197 -4.93 -12.67 -6.16
CA GLN A 197 -6.27 -12.58 -6.74
C GLN A 197 -6.64 -13.86 -7.50
N SER A 198 -5.70 -14.41 -8.27
CA SER A 198 -5.89 -15.65 -9.03
C SER A 198 -6.16 -16.85 -8.11
N ALA A 199 -5.38 -16.99 -7.03
CA ALA A 199 -5.58 -18.04 -6.03
C ALA A 199 -6.95 -17.94 -5.33
N ALA A 200 -7.39 -16.73 -5.01
CA ALA A 200 -8.72 -16.49 -4.44
C ALA A 200 -9.85 -16.91 -5.38
N PHE A 201 -9.71 -16.63 -6.68
CA PHE A 201 -10.68 -17.01 -7.70
C PHE A 201 -10.80 -18.54 -7.83
N ILE A 202 -9.66 -19.25 -7.89
CA ILE A 202 -9.62 -20.73 -7.97
C ILE A 202 -10.31 -21.36 -6.76
N HIS A 203 -9.99 -20.90 -5.54
CA HIS A 203 -10.59 -21.43 -4.32
C HIS A 203 -12.11 -21.20 -4.26
N SER A 204 -12.56 -20.03 -4.72
CA SER A 204 -14.00 -19.71 -4.79
C SER A 204 -14.76 -20.61 -5.77
N ASN A 205 -14.14 -20.99 -6.89
CA ASN A 205 -14.73 -21.89 -7.87
C ASN A 205 -14.74 -23.36 -7.40
N GLN A 206 -13.73 -23.80 -6.65
CA GLN A 206 -13.73 -25.14 -6.04
C GLN A 206 -14.81 -25.28 -4.97
N ALA A 207 -14.98 -24.28 -4.09
CA ALA A 207 -16.01 -24.30 -3.05
C ALA A 207 -17.45 -24.34 -3.63
N ARG A 208 -17.69 -23.67 -4.77
CA ARG A 208 -18.98 -23.70 -5.49
C ARG A 208 -19.26 -25.04 -6.17
N LYS A 209 -18.24 -25.72 -6.69
CA LYS A 209 -18.41 -27.05 -7.30
C LYS A 209 -18.75 -28.13 -6.26
N SER A 210 -18.15 -28.06 -5.07
CA SER A 210 -18.44 -29.01 -3.98
C SER A 210 -19.84 -28.87 -3.37
N THR A 211 -20.47 -27.68 -3.48
CA THR A 211 -21.86 -27.45 -3.04
C THR A 211 -22.91 -27.84 -4.08
N CYS A 212 -22.52 -28.13 -5.33
CA CYS A 212 -23.40 -28.63 -6.39
C CYS A 212 -23.43 -30.16 -6.52
N LEU A 213 -22.57 -30.89 -5.79
CA LEU A 213 -22.49 -32.36 -5.83
C LEU A 213 -23.17 -33.03 -4.61
N SER A 214 -24.02 -32.31 -3.90
CA SER A 214 -24.83 -32.82 -2.80
C SER A 214 -26.32 -32.73 -3.13
N TRP A 215 -26.77 -33.48 -4.13
CA TRP A 215 -28.15 -33.91 -4.39
C TRP A 215 -28.12 -35.26 -5.08
#